data_AF-A0A915DBF3-F1
#
_entry.id   AF-A0A915DBF3-F1
#
_cell.length_a   1.000
_cell.length_b   1.000
_cell.length_c   1.000
_cell.angle_alpha   90.00
_cell.angle_beta   90.00
_cell.angle_gamma   90.00
#
_symmetry.space_group_name_H-M   'P 1'
#
loop_
_entity.id
_entity.type
_entity.pdbx_description
1 polymer ?
#
loop_
_entity_poly.entity_id
_entity_poly.type
_entity_poly.pdbx_seq_one_letter_code
_entity_poly.pdbx_strand_id
1 'polypeptide(L)'
;MAETWPEMLKAWPKTTLCIVSNEFCERFSYYGMRTILLLYFLNVLKFDYSIATVGTNGFTVLCYLTPLFGSIIADGYVGKFKTIFVLSIVYALGQLGLAAASTLSSSSPCIPM
;
A
#
# COMPACT_ATOMS: atom_id res chain seq x y z
N MET A 1 33.29 -5.15 17.12
CA MET A 1 32.13 -5.77 16.45
C MET A 1 30.99 -5.66 17.46
N ALA A 2 29.88 -4.99 17.15
CA ALA A 2 28.80 -4.82 18.13
C ALA A 2 28.02 -6.14 18.20
N GLU A 3 28.12 -6.84 19.34
CA GLU A 3 27.58 -8.19 19.54
C GLU A 3 26.13 -8.18 20.10
N THR A 4 25.60 -7.01 20.50
CA THR A 4 24.31 -6.90 21.20
C THR A 4 23.37 -5.88 20.55
N TRP A 5 22.10 -6.27 20.39
CA TRP A 5 21.01 -5.45 19.83
C TRP A 5 20.91 -3.99 20.33
N PRO A 6 21.00 -3.69 21.64
CA PRO A 6 20.88 -2.32 22.13
C PRO A 6 22.07 -1.43 21.75
N GLU A 7 23.28 -1.99 21.64
CA GLU A 7 24.49 -1.27 21.21
C GLU A 7 24.41 -0.92 19.71
N MET A 8 23.85 -1.83 18.90
CA MET A 8 23.60 -1.56 17.48
C MET A 8 22.57 -0.43 17.31
N LEU A 9 21.44 -0.47 18.02
CA LEU A 9 20.41 0.57 17.93
C LEU A 9 20.92 1.96 18.37
N LYS A 10 21.85 2.01 19.33
CA LYS A 10 22.47 3.25 19.80
C LYS A 10 23.47 3.86 18.81
N ALA A 11 24.12 3.01 18.00
CA ALA A 11 25.07 3.44 16.98
C ALA A 11 24.40 3.97 15.70
N TRP A 12 23.11 3.69 15.48
CA TRP A 12 22.41 4.05 14.24
C TRP A 12 21.87 5.48 14.29
N PRO A 13 21.95 6.25 13.18
CA PRO A 13 21.34 7.56 13.10
C PRO A 13 19.81 7.44 13.17
N LYS A 14 19.17 8.37 13.90
CA LYS A 14 17.70 8.39 14.12
C LYS A 14 16.91 8.35 12.81
N THR A 15 17.46 8.92 11.74
CA THR A 15 16.88 8.91 10.39
C THR A 15 16.65 7.49 9.87
N THR A 16 17.55 6.55 10.12
CA THR A 16 17.40 5.17 9.65
C THR A 16 16.23 4.46 10.34
N LEU A 17 16.00 4.71 11.62
CA LEU A 17 14.83 4.17 12.34
C LEU A 17 13.52 4.72 11.75
N CYS A 18 13.47 6.02 11.45
CA CYS A 18 12.30 6.62 10.79
C CYS A 18 12.01 6.00 9.42
N ILE A 19 13.04 5.76 8.61
CA ILE A 19 12.88 5.15 7.27
C ILE A 19 12.40 3.69 7.41
N VAL A 20 12.97 2.92 8.33
CA VAL A 20 12.57 1.52 8.56
C VAL A 20 11.12 1.43 9.04
N SER A 21 10.70 2.30 9.97
CA SER A 21 9.31 2.34 10.43
C SER A 21 8.35 2.74 9.32
N ASN A 22 8.74 3.68 8.44
CA ASN A 22 7.94 4.06 7.28
C ASN A 22 7.79 2.88 6.30
N GLU A 23 8.89 2.24 5.90
CA GLU A 23 8.85 1.07 5.01
C GLU A 23 8.00 -0.06 5.61
N PHE A 24 8.11 -0.31 6.92
CA PHE A 24 7.27 -1.30 7.60
C PHE A 24 5.78 -0.97 7.51
N CYS A 25 5.41 0.28 7.76
CA CYS A 25 4.04 0.75 7.66
C CYS A 25 3.49 0.60 6.24
N GLU A 26 4.29 0.98 5.23
CA GLU A 26 3.92 0.86 3.82
C GLU A 26 3.70 -0.61 3.43
N ARG A 27 4.59 -1.52 3.83
CA ARG A 27 4.44 -2.96 3.57
C ARG A 27 3.22 -3.55 4.25
N PHE A 28 2.99 -3.22 5.52
CA PHE A 28 1.80 -3.66 6.25
C PHE A 28 0.51 -3.22 5.55
N SER A 29 0.46 -1.94 5.16
CA SER A 29 -0.65 -1.33 4.44
C SER A 29 -0.89 -1.98 3.06
N TYR A 30 0.18 -2.28 2.32
CA TYR A 30 0.09 -2.91 1.00
C TYR A 30 -0.44 -4.35 1.05
N TYR A 31 0.08 -5.18 1.96
CA TYR A 31 -0.41 -6.54 2.10
C TYR A 31 -1.86 -6.57 2.61
N GLY A 32 -2.24 -5.65 3.50
CA GLY A 32 -3.62 -5.49 3.95
C GLY A 32 -4.57 -5.10 2.82
N MET A 33 -4.21 -4.10 2.01
CA MET A 33 -4.98 -3.65 0.84
C MET A 33 -5.23 -4.80 -0.14
N ARG A 34 -4.19 -5.57 -0.48
CA ARG A 34 -4.29 -6.69 -1.43
C ARG A 34 -5.33 -7.72 -1.00
N THR A 35 -5.38 -8.05 0.28
CA THR A 35 -6.37 -8.99 0.84
C THR A 35 -7.77 -8.40 0.84
N ILE A 36 -7.92 -7.15 1.30
CA ILE A 36 -9.24 -6.47 1.38
C ILE A 36 -9.85 -6.28 -0.01
N LEU A 37 -9.04 -5.94 -1.02
CA LEU A 37 -9.51 -5.77 -2.40
C LEU A 37 -10.09 -7.06 -2.99
N LEU A 38 -9.43 -8.20 -2.76
CA LEU A 38 -9.95 -9.50 -3.20
C LEU A 38 -11.30 -9.81 -2.51
N LEU A 39 -11.35 -9.62 -1.20
CA LEU A 39 -12.58 -9.82 -0.42
C LEU A 39 -13.71 -8.90 -0.90
N TYR A 40 -13.40 -7.66 -1.28
CA TYR A 40 -14.38 -6.71 -1.81
C TYR A 40 -14.99 -7.17 -3.13
N PHE A 41 -14.17 -7.66 -4.07
CA PHE A 41 -14.67 -8.21 -5.33
C PHE A 41 -15.57 -9.45 -5.14
N LEU A 42 -15.22 -10.32 -4.18
CA LEU A 42 -15.99 -11.52 -3.89
C LEU A 42 -17.30 -11.22 -3.13
N ASN A 43 -17.25 -10.39 -2.09
CA ASN A 43 -18.38 -10.21 -1.17
C ASN A 43 -19.32 -9.08 -1.57
N VAL A 44 -18.80 -7.96 -2.10
CA VAL A 44 -19.59 -6.76 -2.41
C VAL A 44 -20.01 -6.76 -3.87
N LEU A 45 -19.05 -6.94 -4.80
CA LEU A 45 -19.34 -6.95 -6.23
C LEU A 45 -19.90 -8.30 -6.72
N LYS A 46 -19.82 -9.35 -5.90
CA LYS A 46 -20.25 -10.71 -6.22
C LYS A 46 -19.68 -11.24 -7.54
N PHE A 47 -18.42 -10.92 -7.82
CA PHE A 47 -17.71 -11.49 -8.95
C PHE A 47 -17.32 -12.94 -8.70
N ASP A 48 -17.23 -13.70 -9.80
CA ASP A 48 -16.67 -15.05 -9.76
C ASP A 48 -15.21 -15.02 -9.28
N TYR A 49 -14.79 -16.06 -8.58
CA TYR A 49 -13.45 -16.17 -8.01
C TYR A 49 -12.35 -16.03 -9.07
N SER A 50 -12.59 -16.56 -10.28
CA SER A 50 -11.65 -16.44 -11.40
C SER A 50 -11.45 -14.97 -11.81
N ILE A 51 -12.55 -14.23 -11.98
CA ILE A 51 -12.51 -12.83 -12.41
C ILE A 51 -11.94 -11.93 -11.31
N ALA A 52 -12.32 -12.15 -10.05
CA ALA A 52 -11.79 -11.41 -8.90
C ALA A 52 -10.28 -11.61 -8.73
N THR A 53 -9.79 -12.83 -8.95
CA THR A 53 -8.35 -13.15 -8.91
C THR A 53 -7.60 -12.46 -10.05
N VAL A 54 -8.14 -12.47 -11.28
CA VAL A 54 -7.51 -11.77 -12.41
C VAL A 54 -7.47 -10.25 -12.16
N GLY A 55 -8.55 -9.66 -11.64
CA GLY A 55 -8.61 -8.24 -11.32
C GLY A 55 -7.60 -7.82 -10.24
N THR A 56 -7.50 -8.58 -9.15
CA THR A 56 -6.54 -8.28 -8.07
C THR A 56 -5.08 -8.50 -8.47
N ASN A 57 -4.78 -9.51 -9.30
CA ASN A 57 -3.43 -9.69 -9.85
C ASN A 57 -3.09 -8.62 -10.89
N GLY A 58 -4.04 -8.21 -11.73
CA GLY A 58 -3.87 -7.10 -12.67
C GLY A 58 -3.55 -5.78 -11.93
N PHE A 59 -4.29 -5.49 -10.86
CA PHE A 59 -3.99 -4.36 -9.99
C PHE A 59 -2.57 -4.46 -9.38
N THR A 60 -2.19 -5.63 -8.89
CA THR A 60 -0.83 -5.88 -8.35
C THR A 60 0.26 -5.60 -9.38
N VAL A 61 0.09 -6.05 -10.64
CA VAL A 61 1.04 -5.77 -11.73
C VAL A 61 1.14 -4.27 -12.00
N LEU A 62 0.02 -3.54 -12.03
CA LEU A 62 0.01 -2.08 -12.20
C LEU A 62 0.73 -1.37 -11.05
N CYS A 63 0.56 -1.82 -9.80
CA CYS A 63 1.29 -1.28 -8.66
C CYS A 63 2.81 -1.47 -8.78
N TYR A 64 3.28 -2.55 -9.41
CA TYR A 64 4.71 -2.74 -9.69
C TYR A 64 5.20 -1.96 -10.90
N LEU A 65 4.35 -1.66 -11.88
CA LEU A 65 4.70 -0.86 -13.05
C LEU A 65 4.73 0.64 -12.77
N THR A 66 3.79 1.14 -11.95
CA THR A 66 3.68 2.56 -11.58
C THR A 66 4.99 3.17 -11.05
N PRO A 67 5.75 2.54 -10.12
CA PRO A 67 7.02 3.10 -9.65
C PRO A 67 8.10 3.13 -10.73
N LEU A 68 8.04 2.23 -11.73
CA LEU A 68 8.96 2.26 -12.88
C LEU A 68 8.72 3.49 -13.75
N PHE A 69 7.45 3.84 -13.99
CA PHE A 69 7.10 5.08 -14.67
C PHE A 69 7.43 6.31 -13.81
N GLY A 70 7.15 6.23 -12.51
CA GLY A 70 7.43 7.29 -11.54
C GLY A 70 8.92 7.62 -11.43
N SER A 71 9.81 6.63 -11.49
CA SER A 71 11.26 6.85 -11.40
C SER A 71 11.80 7.59 -12.62
N ILE A 72 11.35 7.23 -13.82
CA ILE A 72 11.74 7.91 -15.07
C ILE A 72 11.37 9.41 -15.01
N ILE A 73 10.18 9.72 -14.49
CA ILE A 73 9.72 11.12 -14.32
C ILE A 73 10.53 11.84 -13.23
N ALA A 74 10.84 11.14 -12.12
CA ALA A 74 11.58 11.69 -10.99
C ALA A 74 13.01 12.10 -11.36
N ASP A 75 13.70 11.28 -12.16
CA ASP A 75 15.07 11.53 -12.60
C ASP A 75 15.16 12.64 -13.67
N GLY A 76 14.06 12.91 -14.39
CA GLY A 76 14.03 13.92 -15.46
C GLY A 76 13.74 15.36 -15.02
N TYR A 77 12.77 15.59 -14.12
CA TYR A 77 12.17 16.94 -13.99
C TYR A 77 11.94 17.44 -12.55
N VAL A 78 11.58 16.59 -11.59
CA VAL A 78 10.89 17.04 -10.36
C VAL A 78 11.76 16.91 -9.10
N GLY A 79 12.83 16.12 -9.17
CA GLY A 79 13.67 15.79 -8.03
C GLY A 79 13.08 14.67 -7.17
N LYS A 80 13.97 13.89 -6.54
CA LYS A 80 13.63 12.63 -5.85
C LYS A 80 12.68 12.83 -4.67
N PHE A 81 12.94 13.85 -3.85
CA PHE A 81 12.18 14.09 -2.62
C PHE A 81 10.71 14.49 -2.88
N LYS A 82 10.47 15.39 -3.85
CA LYS A 82 9.12 15.83 -4.20
C LYS A 82 8.28 14.70 -4.81
N THR A 83 8.90 13.86 -5.63
CA THR A 83 8.21 12.73 -6.25
C THR A 83 7.76 11.71 -5.21
N ILE A 84 8.64 11.35 -4.26
CA ILE A 84 8.30 10.43 -3.15
C ILE A 84 7.16 11.00 -2.30
N PHE A 85 7.22 12.29 -1.96
CA PHE A 85 6.19 12.93 -1.13
C PHE A 85 4.82 12.96 -1.81
N VAL A 86 4.75 13.30 -3.10
CA VAL A 86 3.49 13.31 -3.86
C VAL A 86 2.91 11.90 -3.98
N LEU A 87 3.76 10.89 -4.27
CA LEU A 87 3.31 9.50 -4.36
C LEU A 87 2.76 8.98 -3.02
N SER A 88 3.38 9.36 -1.90
CA SER A 88 2.90 9.00 -0.56
C SER A 88 1.50 9.59 -0.27
N ILE A 89 1.23 10.82 -0.70
CA ILE A 89 -0.11 11.44 -0.59
C ILE A 89 -1.13 10.67 -1.43
N VAL A 90 -0.81 10.36 -2.69
CA VAL A 90 -1.70 9.60 -3.57
C VAL A 90 -2.00 8.22 -2.99
N TYR A 91 -0.99 7.56 -2.42
CA TYR A 91 -1.14 6.29 -1.72
C TYR A 91 -2.09 6.39 -0.52
N ALA A 92 -1.93 7.42 0.32
CA ALA A 92 -2.82 7.66 1.45
C ALA A 92 -4.27 7.92 1.00
N LEU A 93 -4.46 8.71 -0.06
CA LEU A 93 -5.79 8.95 -0.65
C LEU A 93 -6.43 7.67 -1.20
N GLY A 94 -5.65 6.80 -1.84
CA GLY A 94 -6.12 5.50 -2.31
C GLY A 94 -6.62 4.61 -1.17
N GLN A 95 -5.86 4.54 -0.07
CA GLN A 95 -6.25 3.79 1.13
C GLN A 95 -7.48 4.39 1.82
N LEU A 96 -7.60 5.72 1.86
CA LEU A 96 -8.81 6.39 2.35
C LEU A 96 -10.04 6.10 1.48
N GLY A 97 -9.87 6.08 0.15
CA GLY A 97 -10.93 5.72 -0.78
C GLY A 97 -11.42 4.29 -0.57
N LEU A 98 -10.49 3.33 -0.39
CA LEU A 98 -10.83 1.95 -0.09
C LEU A 98 -11.57 1.82 1.26
N ALA A 99 -11.14 2.56 2.28
CA ALA A 99 -11.80 2.61 3.59
C ALA A 99 -13.19 3.26 3.53
N ALA A 100 -13.37 4.29 2.70
CA ALA A 100 -14.68 4.90 2.48
C ALA A 100 -15.63 3.96 1.71
N ALA A 101 -15.12 3.22 0.74
CA ALA A 101 -15.91 2.24 0.00
C ALA A 101 -16.43 1.11 0.91
N SER A 102 -15.64 0.67 1.89
CA SER A 102 -16.06 -0.34 2.85
C SER A 102 -17.10 0.18 3.86
N THR A 103 -16.97 1.42 4.34
CA THR A 103 -17.97 2.02 5.25
C THR A 103 -19.29 2.31 4.54
N LEU A 104 -19.26 2.75 3.28
CA LEU A 104 -20.46 2.95 2.46
C LEU A 104 -21.17 1.63 2.13
N SER A 105 -20.43 0.53 1.97
CA SER A 105 -21.06 -0.79 1.76
C SER A 105 -21.74 -1.34 3.02
N SER A 106 -21.32 -0.89 4.21
CA SER A 106 -21.90 -1.30 5.51
C SER A 106 -23.31 -0.75 5.75
N SER A 107 -23.74 0.27 4.98
CA SER A 107 -25.11 0.81 5.08
C SER A 107 -26.15 0.03 4.26
N SER A 108 -25.74 -1.01 3.53
CA SER A 108 -26.67 -2.00 2.97
C SER A 108 -26.94 -3.10 4.01
N PRO A 109 -28.20 -3.39 4.38
CA PRO A 109 -28.51 -4.26 5.52
C PRO A 109 -28.06 -5.71 5.28
N CYS A 110 -27.57 -6.31 6.38
CA CYS A 110 -27.38 -7.74 6.67
C CYS A 110 -27.65 -8.74 5.54
N ILE A 111 -26.62 -9.49 5.14
CA ILE A 111 -26.81 -10.83 4.60
C ILE A 111 -26.21 -11.80 5.62
N PRO A 112 -27.00 -12.71 6.21
CA PRO A 112 -26.50 -13.68 7.17
C PRO A 112 -25.55 -14.64 6.46
N MET A 113 -24.44 -14.95 7.13
CA MET A 113 -23.72 -16.20 6.92
C MET A 113 -24.53 -17.36 7.49
#